data_AF-A0A8I1KKX7-F1
#
_entry.id   AF-A0A8I1KKX7-F1
#
_cell.length_a   1.000
_cell.length_b   1.000
_cell.length_c   1.000
_cell.angle_alpha   90.00
_cell.angle_beta   90.00
_cell.angle_gamma   90.00
#
_symmetry.space_group_name_H-M   'P 1'
#
loop_
_entity.id
_entity.type
_entity.pdbx_description
1 polymer ?
#
loop_
_entity_poly.entity_id
_entity_poly.type
_entity_poly.pdbx_seq_one_letter_code
_entity_poly.pdbx_strand_id
1 'polypeptide(L)'
;MGPISGITAFASSSGRYGLEADNEEAFKRALERETDAPMPRRVAYQELSPPGDCTWAKHKELQNEVNLACKDGATPACEPNDSKKVVLEKIDKFSACVAARVKINATCFRGGDDGHKRQVETTNNGGQRCHDKLTRAEKREAKSSATDEMAAPSSNRSVWEKMEKATGLTGAALVAYLIVSEGSRVFPPRNAIPLP
;
A
#
# COMPACT_ATOMS: atom_id res chain seq x y z
N MET A 1 22.57 -60.60 30.97
CA MET A 1 21.28 -61.32 30.88
C MET A 1 20.32 -60.68 31.88
N GLY A 2 19.17 -60.21 31.40
CA GLY A 2 18.12 -59.57 32.21
C GLY A 2 17.55 -58.31 31.52
N PRO A 3 16.40 -58.39 30.83
CA PRO A 3 15.76 -57.24 30.20
C PRO A 3 14.83 -56.55 31.20
N ILE A 4 14.88 -55.21 31.28
CA ILE A 4 13.84 -54.43 31.95
C ILE A 4 12.98 -53.78 30.86
N SER A 5 11.86 -54.46 30.61
CA SER A 5 10.69 -53.97 29.91
C SER A 5 10.13 -52.72 30.58
N GLY A 6 9.70 -51.74 29.80
CA GLY A 6 8.91 -50.62 30.34
C GLY A 6 8.84 -49.38 29.45
N ILE A 7 8.55 -49.53 28.15
CA ILE A 7 8.14 -48.39 27.32
C ILE A 7 6.67 -48.13 27.64
N THR A 8 6.40 -47.18 28.53
CA THR A 8 5.04 -46.66 28.72
C THR A 8 4.66 -45.84 27.50
N ALA A 9 3.66 -46.34 26.78
CA ALA A 9 2.99 -45.67 25.67
C ALA A 9 2.40 -44.34 26.16
N PHE A 10 2.87 -43.23 25.59
CA PHE A 10 2.22 -41.93 25.72
C PHE A 10 1.05 -41.90 24.73
N ALA A 11 -0.13 -42.26 25.23
CA ALA A 11 -1.36 -42.11 24.50
C ALA A 11 -1.80 -40.64 24.51
N SER A 12 -2.10 -40.13 23.32
CA SER A 12 -3.29 -39.33 23.01
C SER A 12 -3.46 -37.98 23.74
N SER A 13 -3.13 -36.90 23.02
CA SER A 13 -4.03 -35.74 22.95
C SER A 13 -3.80 -34.98 21.64
N SER A 14 -4.29 -35.54 20.54
CA SER A 14 -4.55 -34.76 19.33
C SER A 14 -5.69 -33.79 19.64
N GLY A 15 -5.34 -32.59 20.12
CA GLY A 15 -6.27 -31.48 20.31
C GLY A 15 -6.86 -31.11 18.95
N ARG A 16 -8.05 -31.65 18.66
CA ARG A 16 -8.92 -31.18 17.59
C ARG A 16 -9.40 -29.80 17.98
N TYR A 17 -8.79 -28.75 17.46
CA TYR A 17 -9.41 -27.44 17.44
C TYR A 17 -10.52 -27.50 16.38
N GLY A 18 -11.73 -27.89 16.82
CA GLY A 18 -12.95 -27.75 16.04
C GLY A 18 -13.24 -26.27 15.86
N LEU A 19 -13.15 -25.80 14.62
CA LEU A 19 -13.71 -24.53 14.17
C LEU A 19 -15.19 -24.79 13.85
N GLU A 20 -16.02 -24.81 14.88
CA GLU A 20 -17.48 -24.73 14.73
C GLU A 20 -17.93 -23.26 14.82
N ALA A 21 -18.94 -22.94 14.03
CA ALA A 21 -19.31 -21.60 13.55
C ALA A 21 -20.15 -20.78 14.55
N ASP A 22 -19.88 -20.92 15.84
CA ASP A 22 -20.55 -20.23 16.97
C ASP A 22 -19.67 -19.13 17.60
N ASN A 23 -18.50 -18.88 17.01
CA ASN A 23 -17.50 -17.94 17.51
C ASN A 23 -17.76 -16.46 17.17
N GLU A 24 -18.71 -16.10 16.30
CA GLU A 24 -18.89 -14.67 15.97
C GLU A 24 -19.44 -13.88 17.17
N GLU A 25 -20.38 -14.45 17.92
CA GLU A 25 -20.92 -13.81 19.11
C GLU A 25 -19.96 -13.92 20.31
N ALA A 26 -19.18 -15.01 20.40
CA ALA A 26 -18.12 -15.14 21.38
C ALA A 26 -16.98 -14.12 21.13
N PHE A 27 -16.63 -13.89 19.87
CA PHE A 27 -15.64 -12.91 19.42
C PHE A 27 -16.15 -11.49 19.64
N LYS A 28 -17.41 -11.18 19.30
CA LYS A 28 -18.03 -9.88 19.59
C LYS A 28 -18.10 -9.61 21.09
N ARG A 29 -18.49 -10.60 21.91
CA ARG A 29 -18.49 -10.48 23.38
C ARG A 29 -17.09 -10.42 24.01
N ALA A 30 -16.07 -10.96 23.33
CA ALA A 30 -14.68 -10.79 23.73
C ALA A 30 -14.18 -9.39 23.41
N LEU A 31 -14.50 -8.88 22.20
CA LEU A 31 -14.20 -7.50 21.79
C LEU A 31 -14.92 -6.47 22.68
N GLU A 32 -16.19 -6.68 22.98
CA GLU A 32 -16.98 -5.78 23.84
C GLU A 32 -16.47 -5.79 25.29
N ARG A 33 -15.97 -6.93 25.79
CA ARG A 33 -15.28 -7.00 27.09
C ARG A 33 -13.93 -6.28 27.10
N GLU A 34 -13.25 -6.20 25.96
CA GLU A 34 -12.02 -5.43 25.80
C GLU A 34 -12.31 -3.91 25.82
N THR A 35 -13.49 -3.48 25.35
CA THR A 35 -13.87 -2.05 25.25
C THR A 35 -14.50 -1.45 26.50
N ASP A 36 -15.04 -2.27 27.41
CA ASP A 36 -15.70 -1.81 28.66
C ASP A 36 -14.87 -2.03 29.93
N ALA A 37 -13.66 -2.58 29.81
CA ALA A 37 -12.72 -2.53 30.92
C ALA A 37 -12.39 -1.05 31.19
N PRO A 38 -12.59 -0.52 32.42
CA PRO A 38 -12.06 0.79 32.74
C PRO A 38 -10.57 0.73 32.46
N MET A 39 -10.10 1.53 31.48
CA MET A 39 -8.68 1.73 31.19
C MET A 39 -7.95 1.68 32.53
N PRO A 40 -7.00 0.75 32.75
CA PRO A 40 -6.33 0.65 34.04
C PRO A 40 -5.88 2.05 34.41
N ARG A 41 -6.44 2.58 35.50
CA ARG A 41 -6.08 3.89 36.07
C ARG A 41 -4.59 4.00 35.94
N ARG A 42 -4.10 4.99 35.17
CA ARG A 42 -2.69 5.21 34.83
C ARG A 42 -1.80 4.63 35.93
N VAL A 43 -1.46 3.34 35.81
CA VAL A 43 -0.27 2.81 36.44
C VAL A 43 0.76 3.72 35.84
N ALA A 44 1.41 4.52 36.67
CA ALA A 44 2.44 5.45 36.24
C ALA A 44 3.29 4.66 35.24
N TYR A 45 3.11 4.94 33.95
CA TYR A 45 3.94 4.33 32.93
C TYR A 45 5.30 4.84 33.37
N GLN A 46 6.11 3.93 33.90
CA GLN A 46 7.47 4.27 34.24
C GLN A 46 8.08 4.61 32.89
N GLU A 47 8.11 5.91 32.59
CA GLU A 47 8.93 6.48 31.54
C GLU A 47 10.34 6.10 31.98
N LEU A 48 10.78 4.96 31.45
CA LEU A 48 12.03 4.33 31.83
C LEU A 48 13.11 5.22 31.26
N SER A 49 13.69 6.07 32.11
CA SER A 49 14.85 6.86 31.74
C SER A 49 15.95 5.93 31.24
N PRO A 50 16.71 6.30 30.19
CA PRO A 50 17.83 5.52 29.71
C PRO A 50 18.78 5.14 30.85
N PRO A 51 19.29 3.90 30.89
CA PRO A 51 19.20 2.86 29.86
C PRO A 51 17.95 1.96 29.94
N GLY A 52 16.96 2.30 30.78
CA GLY A 52 15.80 1.44 31.05
C GLY A 52 16.18 0.14 31.75
N ASP A 53 15.64 -0.99 31.29
CA ASP A 53 15.97 -2.33 31.79
C ASP A 53 17.36 -2.84 31.30
N CYS A 54 18.04 -2.09 30.43
CA CYS A 54 19.35 -2.45 29.88
C CYS A 54 20.53 -1.92 30.72
N THR A 55 21.72 -2.47 30.53
CA THR A 55 22.96 -1.79 30.93
C THR A 55 23.28 -0.65 29.96
N TRP A 56 24.06 0.35 30.40
CA TRP A 56 24.53 1.42 29.52
C TRP A 56 25.29 0.92 28.28
N ALA A 57 26.09 -0.13 28.43
CA ALA A 57 26.80 -0.74 27.31
C ALA A 57 25.83 -1.29 26.27
N LYS A 58 24.79 -2.02 26.70
CA LYS A 58 23.79 -2.59 25.79
C LYS A 58 22.90 -1.53 25.16
N HIS A 59 22.47 -0.54 25.95
CA HIS A 59 21.71 0.59 25.45
C HIS A 59 22.52 1.35 24.38
N LYS A 60 23.82 1.60 24.62
CA LYS A 60 24.70 2.27 23.65
C LYS A 60 24.84 1.47 22.35
N GLU A 61 24.98 0.15 22.43
CA GLU A 61 25.02 -0.73 21.25
C GLU A 61 23.74 -0.58 20.41
N LEU A 62 22.56 -0.72 21.02
CA LEU A 62 21.28 -0.60 20.33
C LEU A 62 21.01 0.83 19.84
N GLN A 63 21.47 1.84 20.58
CA GLN A 63 21.38 3.24 20.16
C GLN A 63 22.26 3.51 18.94
N ASN A 64 23.43 2.87 18.84
CA ASN A 64 24.28 2.95 17.65
C ASN A 64 23.61 2.30 16.44
N GLU A 65 22.91 1.18 16.63
CA GLU A 65 22.11 0.55 15.57
C GLU A 65 21.00 1.49 15.08
N VAL A 66 20.29 2.17 15.99
CA VAL A 66 19.32 3.21 15.63
C VAL A 66 19.98 4.37 14.89
N ASN A 67 21.13 4.87 15.37
CA ASN A 67 21.83 5.97 14.69
C ASN A 67 22.26 5.56 13.28
N LEU A 68 22.82 4.37 13.12
CA LEU A 68 23.24 3.84 11.82
C LEU A 68 22.05 3.70 10.86
N ALA A 69 20.94 3.13 11.31
CA ALA A 69 19.78 2.89 10.45
C ALA A 69 18.94 4.16 10.17
N CYS A 70 18.82 5.06 11.14
CA CYS A 70 17.89 6.19 11.06
C CYS A 70 18.55 7.54 10.77
N LYS A 71 19.79 7.77 11.21
CA LYS A 71 20.52 9.05 11.03
C LYS A 71 21.54 8.95 9.92
N ASP A 72 22.52 8.06 10.05
CA ASP A 72 23.64 7.94 9.12
C ASP A 72 23.21 7.24 7.82
N GLY A 73 22.25 6.31 7.92
CA GLY A 73 21.49 5.72 6.82
C GLY A 73 20.21 6.49 6.46
N ALA A 74 20.12 7.78 6.84
CA ALA A 74 18.96 8.66 6.82
C ALA A 74 17.79 8.16 5.98
N THR A 75 16.63 7.94 6.61
CA THR A 75 15.36 7.61 5.95
C THR A 75 14.92 8.79 5.09
N PRO A 76 15.27 8.82 3.79
CA PRO A 76 15.10 10.03 3.01
C PRO A 76 13.64 10.07 2.52
N ALA A 77 13.12 11.28 2.30
CA ALA A 77 11.81 11.41 1.68
C ALA A 77 11.83 10.70 0.31
N CYS A 78 10.74 10.01 -0.01
CA CYS A 78 10.53 9.48 -1.35
C CYS A 78 10.05 10.63 -2.25
N GLU A 79 10.84 10.94 -3.28
CA GLU A 79 10.62 12.04 -4.20
C GLU A 79 9.69 11.62 -5.35
N PRO A 80 8.97 12.56 -5.99
CA PRO A 80 8.07 12.22 -7.10
C PRO A 80 8.75 11.57 -8.31
N ASN A 81 10.04 11.87 -8.50
CA ASN A 81 10.83 11.43 -9.66
C ASN A 81 11.85 10.33 -9.30
N ASP A 82 11.76 9.73 -8.12
CA ASP A 82 12.61 8.58 -7.80
C ASP A 82 12.29 7.43 -8.74
N SER A 83 13.33 6.78 -9.27
CA SER A 83 13.16 5.53 -10.01
C SER A 83 12.62 4.42 -9.09
N LYS A 84 11.92 3.43 -9.66
CA LYS A 84 11.43 2.26 -8.90
C LYS A 84 12.50 1.63 -8.02
N LYS A 85 13.73 1.48 -8.55
CA LYS A 85 14.89 0.95 -7.81
C LYS A 85 15.21 1.82 -6.58
N VAL A 86 15.28 3.13 -6.76
CA VAL A 86 15.58 4.07 -5.66
C VAL A 86 14.48 4.03 -4.60
N VAL A 87 13.21 3.98 -4.99
CA VAL A 87 12.11 3.90 -4.00
C VAL A 87 12.19 2.61 -3.18
N LEU A 88 12.54 1.46 -3.79
CA LEU A 88 12.76 0.21 -3.07
C LEU A 88 13.90 0.31 -2.06
N GLU A 89 15.05 0.88 -2.46
CA GLU A 89 16.17 1.12 -1.54
C GLU A 89 15.78 2.05 -0.36
N LYS A 90 14.91 3.03 -0.60
CA LYS A 90 14.39 3.91 0.46
C LYS A 90 13.45 3.17 1.41
N ILE A 91 12.59 2.28 0.90
CA ILE A 91 11.73 1.42 1.73
C ILE A 91 12.59 0.55 2.66
N ASP A 92 13.69 -0.02 2.15
CA ASP A 92 14.61 -0.83 2.95
C ASP A 92 15.27 -0.02 4.08
N LYS A 93 15.58 1.26 3.83
CA LYS A 93 16.08 2.16 4.89
C LYS A 93 15.03 2.44 5.96
N PHE A 94 13.77 2.70 5.56
CA PHE A 94 12.67 2.88 6.51
C PHE A 94 12.44 1.61 7.34
N SER A 95 12.45 0.43 6.71
CA SER A 95 12.26 -0.85 7.41
C SER A 95 13.39 -1.15 8.39
N ALA A 96 14.65 -0.89 8.02
CA ALA A 96 15.80 -1.01 8.90
C ALA A 96 15.70 -0.07 10.12
N CYS A 97 15.29 1.18 9.91
CA CYS A 97 15.09 2.13 10.99
C CYS A 97 13.94 1.72 11.94
N VAL A 98 12.81 1.25 11.39
CA VAL A 98 11.70 0.70 12.19
C VAL A 98 12.18 -0.49 13.02
N ALA A 99 12.90 -1.43 12.42
CA ALA A 99 13.43 -2.61 13.10
C ALA A 99 14.35 -2.22 14.27
N ALA A 100 15.28 -1.29 14.06
CA ALA A 100 16.18 -0.81 15.11
C ALA A 100 15.41 -0.13 16.26
N ARG A 101 14.40 0.70 15.95
CA ARG A 101 13.56 1.37 16.96
C ARG A 101 12.73 0.37 17.75
N VAL A 102 12.08 -0.58 17.09
CA VAL A 102 11.32 -1.64 17.76
C VAL A 102 12.23 -2.47 18.65
N LYS A 103 13.45 -2.78 18.18
CA LYS A 103 14.43 -3.57 18.93
C LYS A 103 14.85 -2.88 20.22
N ILE A 104 15.26 -1.61 20.19
CA ILE A 104 15.65 -0.89 21.42
C ILE A 104 14.46 -0.70 22.37
N ASN A 105 13.27 -0.39 21.83
CA ASN A 105 12.06 -0.20 22.62
C ASN A 105 11.65 -1.48 23.35
N ALA A 106 11.63 -2.61 22.63
CA ALA A 106 11.28 -3.91 23.19
C ALA A 106 12.33 -4.40 24.20
N THR A 107 13.62 -4.18 23.90
CA THR A 107 14.71 -4.72 24.72
C THR A 107 14.94 -3.92 26.00
N CYS A 108 14.93 -2.59 25.92
CA CYS A 108 15.32 -1.73 27.04
C CYS A 108 14.14 -1.01 27.71
N PHE A 109 13.00 -0.89 27.03
CA PHE A 109 11.90 -0.01 27.47
C PHE A 109 10.53 -0.71 27.52
N ARG A 110 10.48 -2.05 27.57
CA ARG A 110 9.25 -2.86 27.64
C ARG A 110 8.23 -2.55 26.54
N GLY A 111 8.73 -2.26 25.33
CA GLY A 111 7.93 -1.85 24.18
C GLY A 111 7.83 -0.32 23.99
N GLY A 112 8.37 0.46 24.92
CA GLY A 112 8.43 1.92 24.86
C GLY A 112 7.16 2.62 25.35
N ASP A 113 7.30 3.88 25.77
CA ASP A 113 6.19 4.80 26.01
C ASP A 113 5.57 5.31 24.70
N ASP A 114 4.58 6.20 24.81
CA ASP A 114 3.89 6.78 23.66
C ASP A 114 4.83 7.56 22.73
N GLY A 115 5.89 8.17 23.26
CA GLY A 115 6.92 8.85 22.48
C GLY A 115 7.76 7.87 21.67
N HIS A 116 8.16 6.75 22.28
CA HIS A 116 8.87 5.67 21.62
C HIS A 116 8.03 5.02 20.52
N LYS A 117 6.73 4.78 20.77
CA LYS A 117 5.79 4.22 19.79
C LYS A 117 5.52 5.18 18.63
N ARG A 118 5.32 6.47 18.92
CA ARG A 118 5.12 7.49 17.88
C ARG A 118 6.31 7.60 16.93
N GLN A 119 7.53 7.41 17.44
CA GLN A 119 8.73 7.39 16.60
C GLN A 119 8.72 6.21 15.63
N VAL A 120 8.36 5.00 16.08
CA VAL A 120 8.21 3.83 15.21
C VAL A 120 7.13 4.08 14.15
N GLU A 121 5.97 4.56 14.58
CA GLU A 121 4.82 4.82 13.70
C GLU A 121 5.16 5.88 12.64
N THR A 122 5.76 7.00 13.04
CA THR A 122 6.15 8.07 12.10
C THR A 122 7.14 7.56 11.05
N THR A 123 8.12 6.74 11.46
CA THR A 123 9.06 6.12 10.52
C THR A 123 8.35 5.13 9.59
N ASN A 124 7.47 4.28 10.12
CA ASN A 124 6.70 3.33 9.33
C ASN A 124 5.81 4.04 8.28
N ASN A 125 5.11 5.10 8.69
CA ASN A 125 4.29 5.92 7.80
C ASN A 125 5.13 6.59 6.69
N GLY A 126 6.39 6.94 7.00
CA GLY A 126 7.35 7.39 6.00
C GLY A 126 7.61 6.34 4.90
N GLY A 127 7.83 5.08 5.28
CA GLY A 127 7.98 3.97 4.36
C GLY A 127 6.71 3.65 3.56
N GLN A 128 5.52 3.73 4.19
CA GLN A 128 4.25 3.53 3.49
C GLN A 128 4.01 4.57 2.39
N ARG A 129 4.38 5.83 2.62
CA ARG A 129 4.31 6.86 1.57
C ARG A 129 5.18 6.52 0.35
N CYS A 130 6.26 5.77 0.54
CA CYS A 130 7.08 5.27 -0.56
C CYS A 130 6.37 4.15 -1.33
N HIS A 131 5.72 3.21 -0.63
CA HIS A 131 4.88 2.19 -1.26
C HIS A 131 3.74 2.80 -2.09
N ASP A 132 3.06 3.82 -1.57
CA ASP A 132 1.99 4.53 -2.29
C ASP A 132 2.47 5.15 -3.61
N LYS A 133 3.74 5.58 -3.67
CA LYS A 133 4.33 6.11 -4.90
C LYS A 133 4.60 5.01 -5.92
N LEU A 134 5.09 3.85 -5.49
CA LEU A 134 5.29 2.69 -6.36
C LEU A 134 3.98 2.25 -7.00
N THR A 135 2.92 2.08 -6.20
CA THR A 135 1.62 1.63 -6.72
C THR A 135 1.01 2.63 -7.69
N ARG A 136 1.18 3.94 -7.43
CA ARG A 136 0.74 5.00 -8.35
C ARG A 136 1.55 5.02 -9.65
N ALA A 137 2.85 4.78 -9.60
CA ALA A 137 3.70 4.67 -10.78
C ALA A 137 3.29 3.47 -11.64
N GLU A 138 3.12 2.29 -11.04
CA GLU A 138 2.70 1.06 -11.73
C GLU A 138 1.32 1.23 -12.38
N LYS A 139 0.37 1.89 -11.69
CA LYS A 139 -0.94 2.21 -12.26
C LYS A 139 -0.86 3.17 -13.45
N ARG A 140 0.10 4.11 -13.46
CA ARG A 140 0.33 5.01 -14.59
C ARG A 140 0.94 4.27 -15.78
N GLU A 141 1.90 3.38 -15.54
CA GLU A 141 2.49 2.52 -16.57
C GLU A 141 1.42 1.62 -17.22
N ALA A 142 0.60 0.94 -16.41
CA ALA A 142 -0.50 0.10 -16.90
C ALA A 142 -1.55 0.91 -17.68
N LYS A 143 -1.80 2.17 -17.29
CA LYS A 143 -2.70 3.04 -18.05
C LYS A 143 -2.07 3.48 -19.38
N SER A 144 -0.77 3.75 -19.42
CA SER A 144 -0.08 4.13 -20.66
C SER A 144 -0.09 3.00 -21.69
N SER A 145 0.14 1.75 -21.25
CA SER A 145 0.06 0.58 -22.14
C SER A 145 -1.37 0.30 -22.62
N ALA A 146 -2.39 0.64 -21.83
CA ALA A 146 -3.79 0.54 -22.25
C ALA A 146 -4.21 1.65 -23.22
N THR A 147 -3.49 2.77 -23.27
CA THR A 147 -3.74 3.87 -24.23
C THR A 147 -2.88 3.77 -25.49
N ASP A 148 -1.75 3.06 -25.44
CA ASP A 148 -0.92 2.79 -26.63
C ASP A 148 -1.55 1.74 -27.57
N GLU A 149 -2.54 0.97 -27.11
CA GLU A 149 -3.39 0.15 -27.97
C GLU A 149 -4.42 0.97 -28.80
N MET A 150 -4.42 2.31 -28.69
CA MET A 150 -5.23 3.22 -29.52
C MET A 150 -4.42 4.27 -30.31
N ALA A 151 -3.08 4.21 -30.35
CA ALA A 151 -2.26 5.21 -31.06
C ALA A 151 -1.35 4.62 -32.15
N ALA A 152 -1.97 3.91 -33.09
CA ALA A 152 -1.70 4.08 -34.52
C ALA A 152 -3.07 4.03 -35.23
N PRO A 153 -3.35 4.83 -36.29
CA PRO A 153 -4.58 4.71 -37.08
C PRO A 153 -4.50 3.44 -37.93
N SER A 154 -4.57 2.28 -37.27
CA SER A 154 -4.83 1.00 -37.89
C SER A 154 -6.23 1.10 -38.47
N SER A 155 -6.31 1.08 -39.80
CA SER A 155 -7.54 1.11 -40.58
C SER A 155 -8.63 0.30 -39.88
N ASN A 156 -9.65 0.97 -39.37
CA ASN A 156 -10.89 0.36 -38.92
C ASN A 156 -11.64 -0.22 -40.13
N ARG A 157 -11.02 -1.12 -40.91
CA ARG A 157 -11.67 -1.81 -42.02
C ARG A 157 -12.97 -2.41 -41.55
N SER A 158 -13.01 -3.00 -40.35
CA SER A 158 -14.24 -3.61 -39.83
C SER A 158 -15.36 -2.62 -39.51
N VAL A 159 -15.07 -1.36 -39.17
CA VAL A 159 -16.10 -0.33 -38.90
C VAL A 159 -16.49 0.37 -40.20
N TRP A 160 -15.50 0.69 -41.04
CA TRP A 160 -15.71 1.24 -42.38
C TRP A 160 -16.45 0.25 -43.27
N GLU A 161 -16.08 -1.03 -43.32
CA GLU A 161 -16.78 -2.07 -44.09
C GLU A 161 -18.21 -2.29 -43.59
N LYS A 162 -18.47 -2.19 -42.28
CA LYS A 162 -19.84 -2.28 -41.75
C LYS A 162 -20.68 -1.07 -42.16
N MET A 163 -20.10 0.12 -42.11
CA MET A 163 -20.73 1.35 -42.58
C MET A 163 -20.92 1.37 -44.10
N GLU A 164 -19.94 0.92 -44.87
CA GLU A 164 -19.98 0.76 -46.33
C GLU A 164 -21.01 -0.29 -46.72
N LYS A 165 -21.13 -1.41 -45.99
CA LYS A 165 -22.13 -2.44 -46.25
C LYS A 165 -23.54 -2.01 -45.85
N ALA A 166 -23.67 -1.16 -44.83
CA ALA A 166 -24.95 -0.62 -44.38
C ALA A 166 -25.46 0.53 -45.25
N THR A 167 -24.56 1.39 -45.74
CA THR A 167 -24.90 2.60 -46.49
C THR A 167 -24.70 2.45 -48.00
N GLY A 168 -23.87 1.50 -48.44
CA GLY A 168 -23.47 1.31 -49.84
C GLY A 168 -22.41 2.30 -50.34
N LEU A 169 -21.88 3.18 -49.49
CA LEU A 169 -20.97 4.27 -49.89
C LEU A 169 -19.54 4.02 -49.41
N THR A 170 -18.57 3.96 -50.33
CA THR A 170 -17.15 3.77 -50.03
C THR A 170 -16.49 5.01 -49.43
N GLY A 171 -15.76 4.87 -48.33
CA GLY A 171 -14.86 5.86 -47.70
C GLY A 171 -15.21 7.34 -47.88
N ALA A 172 -14.71 7.96 -48.95
CA ALA A 172 -14.90 9.40 -49.24
C ALA A 172 -16.37 9.81 -49.41
N ALA A 173 -17.19 8.93 -49.98
CA ALA A 173 -18.62 9.18 -50.17
C ALA A 173 -19.40 9.10 -48.85
N LEU A 174 -18.98 8.24 -47.92
CA LEU A 174 -19.53 8.20 -46.56
C LEU A 174 -19.19 9.48 -45.78
N VAL A 175 -17.95 9.96 -45.89
CA VAL A 175 -17.51 11.21 -45.26
C VAL A 175 -18.31 12.40 -45.81
N ALA A 176 -18.47 12.48 -47.13
CA ALA A 176 -19.29 13.51 -47.75
C ALA A 176 -20.77 13.41 -47.31
N TYR A 177 -21.32 12.20 -47.25
CA TYR A 177 -22.68 11.95 -46.76
C TYR A 177 -22.86 12.41 -45.31
N LEU A 178 -21.91 12.15 -44.42
CA LEU A 178 -21.98 12.60 -43.02
C LEU A 178 -21.92 14.14 -42.92
N ILE A 179 -21.04 14.79 -43.68
CA ILE A 179 -20.93 16.26 -43.70
C ILE A 179 -22.22 16.93 -44.21
N VAL A 180 -22.87 16.35 -45.22
CA VAL A 180 -24.10 16.86 -45.81
C VAL A 180 -25.33 16.52 -44.95
N SER A 181 -25.36 15.32 -44.35
CA SER A 181 -26.52 14.81 -43.61
C SER A 181 -26.62 15.34 -42.18
N GLU A 182 -25.49 15.61 -41.53
CA GLU A 182 -25.49 16.25 -40.20
C GLU A 182 -25.50 17.78 -40.29
N GLY A 183 -25.40 18.32 -41.51
CA GLY A 183 -25.45 19.75 -41.77
C GLY A 183 -24.30 20.47 -41.08
N SER A 184 -23.16 20.57 -41.77
CA SER A 184 -22.10 21.51 -41.40
C SER A 184 -22.73 22.86 -41.02
N ARG A 185 -22.80 23.15 -39.71
CA ARG A 185 -23.09 24.48 -39.17
C ARG A 185 -21.90 25.41 -39.41
N VAL A 186 -21.35 25.38 -40.62
CA VAL A 186 -20.55 26.44 -41.20
C VAL A 186 -21.54 27.59 -41.40
N PHE A 187 -21.66 28.37 -40.35
CA PHE A 187 -22.35 29.64 -40.27
C PHE A 187 -22.27 30.40 -41.60
N PRO A 188 -23.39 30.72 -42.28
CA PRO A 188 -23.40 31.94 -43.05
C PRO A 188 -23.31 33.10 -42.04
N PRO A 189 -22.43 34.11 -42.25
CA PRO A 189 -22.47 35.33 -41.45
C PRO A 189 -23.86 35.94 -41.60
N ARG A 190 -24.64 35.88 -40.52
CA ARG A 190 -25.94 36.55 -40.42
C ARG A 190 -25.72 38.06 -40.26
N ASN A 191 -25.18 38.72 -41.28
CA ASN A 191 -25.30 40.17 -41.47
C ASN A 191 -24.88 40.62 -42.88
N ALA A 192 -25.56 40.14 -43.92
CA ALA A 192 -25.34 40.58 -45.31
C ALA A 192 -26.66 40.96 -46.00
N ILE A 193 -27.55 41.65 -45.27
CA ILE A 193 -28.66 42.39 -45.87
C ILE A 193 -28.39 43.87 -45.61
N PRO A 194 -27.92 44.65 -46.60
CA PRO A 194 -27.99 46.10 -46.49
C PRO A 194 -29.46 46.50 -46.58
N LEU A 195 -29.97 47.16 -45.54
CA LEU A 195 -31.23 47.89 -45.61
C LEU A 195 -30.95 49.22 -46.35
N PRO A 196 -31.74 49.58 -47.38
CA PRO A 196 -31.66 50.90 -48.03
C PRO A 196 -32.16 52.03 -47.11
#